data_AF-A0AAW2DBP0-F1
#
_entry.id   AF-A0AAW2DBP0-F1
#
_cell.length_a   1.000
_cell.length_b   1.000
_cell.length_c   1.000
_cell.angle_alpha   90.00
_cell.angle_beta   90.00
_cell.angle_gamma   90.00
#
_symmetry.space_group_name_H-M   'P 1'
#
loop_
_entity.id
_entity.type
_entity.pdbx_description
1 polymer ?
#
loop_
_entity_poly.entity_id
_entity_poly.type
_entity_poly.pdbx_seq_one_letter_code
_entity_poly.pdbx_strand_id
1 'polypeptide(L)'
;MPNLTNGRHEIQYSQSQDQSIACNARFNSTLREGNVTHHEYIQVGKGRDVGLQQISMFEAKITNGNGEQTLSRDIYRLGHRFDFFRMLSCYFTTVGFYFSTLLTVLTVYVFLYGRLYLVLSGLEESLSTQPAIRDNKHLQVALASQSFVEVGFLMSLPMMMEIGLERGFRSALTDFILMQLQLAPVFFTFSLGTKTHYYGRTLLHGGAQYKGTGRRFVVVHAKFAENYTLYSRSHFVKGIELMILLIVYHLFSQSYRGVVSYVLITISIWFMVGAWLFAPFLFNPSGFEWQKIVDDCTDWNKWISNRGGIGVPPEKSWESWWEKEQEHLRYSGKRGIIVEILSLRFFIYQFGLVYHLNITKSKSFLVYGVSWLVIISVLFLMKFVSVGRRRLSANFQLLFRLIKVLISLTFLGVFITLIGVPHMSVRDIVVCILAFMPTGWGLLQIAQANKPLIEHTGFWGSIKALARGYEIITGLLLFTPVAFLAWFPFVSEFQTRMLFNQAFSRGLQISRILGGKRKERSANNKE
;
A
#
# COMPACT_ATOMS: atom_id res chain seq x y z
N MET A 1 26.57 -10.26 -58.16
CA MET A 1 27.74 -10.05 -57.28
C MET A 1 28.13 -8.57 -57.36
N PRO A 2 28.36 -7.86 -56.23
CA PRO A 2 27.63 -7.97 -54.96
C PRO A 2 27.31 -6.61 -54.28
N ASN A 3 26.28 -6.64 -53.41
CA ASN A 3 26.11 -5.95 -52.11
C ASN A 3 26.03 -4.40 -52.06
N LEU A 4 25.09 -3.77 -51.35
CA LEU A 4 24.77 -3.98 -49.93
C LEU A 4 23.28 -3.78 -49.59
N THR A 5 22.80 -4.75 -48.84
CA THR A 5 21.50 -4.89 -48.19
C THR A 5 21.26 -3.92 -47.05
N ASN A 6 20.02 -3.44 -46.96
CA ASN A 6 19.10 -3.58 -45.83
C ASN A 6 19.70 -3.57 -44.40
N GLY A 7 19.30 -2.59 -43.59
CA GLY A 7 19.65 -2.51 -42.17
C GLY A 7 18.83 -1.50 -41.37
N ARG A 8 17.56 -1.24 -41.71
CA ARG A 8 16.63 -0.67 -40.73
C ARG A 8 16.17 -1.79 -39.82
N HIS A 9 16.95 -2.02 -38.79
CA HIS A 9 16.56 -2.84 -37.65
C HIS A 9 15.39 -2.15 -36.92
N GLU A 10 14.18 -2.39 -37.40
CA GLU A 10 12.97 -2.15 -36.62
C GLU A 10 12.87 -3.27 -35.59
N ILE A 11 13.65 -3.14 -34.53
CA ILE A 11 13.63 -4.09 -33.43
C ILE A 11 12.42 -3.71 -32.57
N GLN A 12 11.45 -4.61 -32.50
CA GLN A 12 10.36 -4.53 -31.53
C GLN A 12 10.94 -4.76 -30.13
N TYR A 13 11.24 -3.65 -29.47
CA TYR A 13 11.88 -3.54 -28.17
C TYR A 13 10.84 -3.59 -27.02
N SER A 14 11.17 -4.31 -25.94
CA SER A 14 10.36 -4.51 -24.74
C SER A 14 10.40 -3.28 -23.80
N GLN A 15 9.28 -2.55 -23.76
CA GLN A 15 9.22 -1.13 -23.39
C GLN A 15 9.65 -0.66 -21.97
N SER A 16 10.02 -1.49 -20.98
CA SER A 16 10.49 -0.97 -19.66
C SER A 16 12.00 -1.01 -19.48
N GLN A 17 12.66 -2.08 -19.91
CA GLN A 17 14.12 -2.11 -19.99
C GLN A 17 14.60 -1.10 -21.04
N ASP A 18 13.83 -0.89 -22.09
CA ASP A 18 14.22 0.03 -23.16
C ASP A 18 14.04 1.51 -22.81
N GLN A 19 13.21 1.87 -21.81
CA GLN A 19 13.15 3.25 -21.33
C GLN A 19 14.40 3.63 -20.53
N SER A 20 14.94 2.73 -19.69
CA SER A 20 16.19 2.98 -18.99
C SER A 20 17.37 2.96 -19.96
N ILE A 21 17.40 2.03 -20.93
CA ILE A 21 18.44 1.98 -21.97
C ILE A 21 18.41 3.24 -22.86
N ALA A 22 17.24 3.66 -23.35
CA ALA A 22 17.11 4.87 -24.16
C ALA A 22 17.44 6.14 -23.36
N CYS A 23 17.10 6.19 -22.07
CA CYS A 23 17.45 7.32 -21.22
C CYS A 23 18.96 7.34 -20.90
N ASN A 24 19.57 6.19 -20.60
CA ASN A 24 21.02 6.06 -20.43
C ASN A 24 21.77 6.38 -21.72
N ALA A 25 21.24 6.01 -22.88
CA ALA A 25 21.80 6.40 -24.18
C ALA A 25 21.74 7.93 -24.38
N ARG A 26 20.67 8.60 -23.94
CA ARG A 26 20.57 10.07 -23.95
C ARG A 26 21.53 10.72 -22.97
N PHE A 27 21.66 10.21 -21.75
CA PHE A 27 22.66 10.69 -20.79
C PHE A 27 24.08 10.59 -21.36
N ASN A 28 24.41 9.46 -22.01
CA ASN A 28 25.68 9.29 -22.69
C ASN A 28 25.86 10.22 -23.89
N SER A 29 24.80 10.51 -24.64
CA SER A 29 24.82 11.52 -25.71
C SER A 29 25.15 12.91 -25.14
N THR A 30 24.43 13.36 -24.11
CA THR A 30 24.67 14.65 -23.45
C THR A 30 26.07 14.71 -22.81
N LEU A 31 26.55 13.63 -22.19
CA LEU A 31 27.92 13.54 -21.64
C LEU A 31 29.00 13.66 -22.71
N ARG A 32 28.69 13.30 -23.96
CA ARG A 32 29.57 13.41 -25.13
C ARG A 32 29.30 14.67 -25.95
N GLU A 33 28.59 15.65 -25.38
CA GLU A 33 28.21 16.91 -26.04
C GLU A 33 27.36 16.70 -27.30
N GLY A 34 26.70 15.55 -27.39
CA GLY A 34 25.71 15.26 -28.41
C GLY A 34 24.46 16.13 -28.21
N ASN A 35 23.96 16.68 -29.31
CA ASN A 35 22.72 17.43 -29.31
C ASN A 35 21.54 16.51 -29.65
N VAL A 36 20.46 16.60 -28.88
CA VAL A 36 19.21 15.89 -29.15
C VAL A 36 18.15 16.94 -29.42
N THR A 37 17.66 17.03 -30.65
CA THR A 37 16.57 17.94 -30.97
C THR A 37 15.28 17.43 -30.32
N HIS A 38 14.75 18.20 -29.38
CA HIS A 38 13.42 17.96 -28.85
C HIS A 38 12.41 18.65 -29.77
N HIS A 39 11.67 17.85 -30.54
CA HIS A 39 10.53 18.35 -31.30
C HIS A 39 9.31 18.29 -30.39
N GLU A 40 8.94 19.44 -29.82
CA GLU A 40 7.66 19.59 -29.15
C GLU A 40 6.56 19.55 -30.20
N TYR A 41 5.59 18.69 -29.95
CA TYR A 41 4.37 18.68 -30.73
C TYR A 41 3.28 19.28 -29.84
N ILE A 42 2.60 20.33 -30.35
CA ILE A 42 1.48 20.98 -29.65
C ILE A 42 0.37 19.96 -29.32
N GLN A 43 0.21 18.91 -30.15
CA GLN A 43 -0.70 17.82 -29.89
C GLN A 43 -0.26 16.54 -30.60
N VAL A 44 0.04 15.47 -29.85
CA VAL A 44 0.17 14.11 -30.40
C VAL A 44 -0.82 13.21 -29.67
N GLY A 45 -1.89 12.85 -30.38
CA GLY A 45 -2.97 12.04 -29.86
C GLY A 45 -2.58 10.58 -29.68
N LYS A 46 -1.88 10.26 -28.58
CA LYS A 46 -1.88 8.90 -28.00
C LYS A 46 -2.52 8.89 -26.60
N GLY A 47 -3.38 9.87 -26.33
CA GLY A 47 -4.24 9.91 -25.16
C GLY A 47 -5.33 8.87 -25.31
N ARG A 48 -5.33 7.88 -24.43
CA ARG A 48 -6.46 6.99 -24.20
C ARG A 48 -6.95 7.29 -22.80
N ASP A 49 -8.26 7.24 -22.57
CA ASP A 49 -8.76 7.19 -21.20
C ASP A 49 -8.00 6.06 -20.47
N VAL A 50 -7.54 6.33 -19.26
CA VAL A 50 -6.84 5.34 -18.42
C VAL A 50 -7.47 5.28 -17.03
N GLY A 51 -7.67 4.06 -16.52
CA GLY A 51 -8.14 3.84 -15.15
C GLY A 51 -6.98 3.91 -14.13
N LEU A 52 -7.32 3.99 -12.84
CA LEU A 52 -6.32 4.06 -11.75
C LEU A 52 -5.26 2.95 -11.86
N GLN A 53 -5.69 1.73 -12.18
CA GLN A 53 -4.78 0.58 -12.30
C GLN A 53 -3.72 0.78 -13.39
N GLN A 54 -4.11 1.30 -14.55
CA GLN A 54 -3.20 1.57 -15.66
C GLN A 54 -2.25 2.70 -15.33
N ILE A 55 -2.75 3.76 -14.69
CA ILE A 55 -1.93 4.90 -14.26
C ILE A 55 -0.92 4.44 -13.22
N SER A 56 -1.33 3.73 -12.18
CA SER A 56 -0.42 3.26 -11.13
C SER A 56 0.65 2.29 -11.67
N MET A 57 0.31 1.40 -12.61
CA MET A 57 1.31 0.55 -13.28
C MET A 57 2.30 1.37 -14.12
N PHE A 58 1.83 2.42 -14.79
CA PHE A 58 2.68 3.32 -15.55
C PHE A 58 3.63 4.11 -14.63
N GLU A 59 3.10 4.65 -13.52
CA GLU A 59 3.90 5.33 -12.51
C GLU A 59 4.92 4.39 -11.88
N ALA A 60 4.55 3.16 -11.53
CA ALA A 60 5.46 2.15 -11.03
C ALA A 60 6.62 1.89 -12.00
N LYS A 61 6.34 1.85 -13.31
CA LYS A 61 7.34 1.66 -14.35
C LYS A 61 8.33 2.83 -14.42
N ILE A 62 7.85 4.07 -14.45
CA ILE A 62 8.71 5.26 -14.48
C ILE A 62 9.56 5.32 -13.21
N THR A 63 8.92 5.06 -12.08
CA THR A 63 9.55 5.11 -10.76
C THR A 63 10.67 4.07 -10.63
N ASN A 64 10.44 2.83 -11.05
CA ASN A 64 11.48 1.78 -11.09
C ASN A 64 12.65 2.22 -11.98
N GLY A 65 12.37 2.81 -13.15
CA GLY A 65 13.41 3.34 -14.03
C GLY A 65 14.28 4.41 -13.36
N ASN A 66 13.65 5.34 -12.64
CA ASN A 66 14.37 6.38 -11.88
C ASN A 66 15.16 5.80 -10.69
N GLY A 67 14.65 4.74 -10.05
CA GLY A 67 15.39 4.01 -9.02
C GLY A 67 16.70 3.42 -9.56
N GLU A 68 16.66 2.77 -10.73
CA GLU A 68 17.86 2.24 -11.40
C GLU A 68 18.80 3.39 -11.86
N GLN A 69 18.25 4.51 -12.34
CA GLN A 69 19.06 5.68 -12.71
C GLN A 69 19.81 6.27 -11.52
N THR A 70 19.20 6.26 -10.33
CA THR A 70 19.84 6.73 -9.08
C THR A 70 21.10 5.93 -8.77
N LEU A 71 21.09 4.63 -9.08
CA LEU A 71 22.23 3.73 -8.90
C LEU A 71 23.23 3.79 -10.07
N SER A 72 22.91 4.51 -11.15
CA SER A 72 23.74 4.59 -12.35
C SER A 72 24.91 5.57 -12.20
N ARG A 73 26.06 5.21 -12.79
CA ARG A 73 27.22 6.09 -12.92
C ARG A 73 26.96 7.29 -13.84
N ASP A 74 25.96 7.21 -14.72
CA ASP A 74 25.68 8.24 -15.70
C ASP A 74 25.07 9.48 -15.04
N ILE A 75 24.17 9.32 -14.07
CA ILE A 75 23.64 10.43 -13.25
C ILE A 75 24.76 11.06 -12.43
N TYR A 76 25.64 10.26 -11.83
CA TYR A 76 26.80 10.77 -11.10
C TYR A 76 27.70 11.65 -11.98
N ARG A 77 28.00 11.22 -13.21
CA ARG A 77 28.82 11.98 -14.18
C ARG A 77 28.11 13.23 -14.67
N LEU A 78 26.82 13.15 -14.98
CA LEU A 78 26.02 14.31 -15.40
C LEU A 78 25.99 15.35 -14.30
N GLY A 79 25.84 14.93 -13.05
CA GLY A 79 25.82 15.83 -11.91
C GLY A 79 27.09 16.66 -11.76
N HIS A 80 28.26 16.15 -12.18
CA HIS A 80 29.51 16.90 -12.14
C HIS A 80 29.68 17.87 -13.33
N ARG A 81 28.87 17.74 -14.38
CA ARG A 81 28.96 18.56 -15.60
C ARG A 81 27.83 19.57 -15.75
N PHE A 82 26.71 19.39 -15.06
CA PHE A 82 25.60 20.34 -15.09
C PHE A 82 25.90 21.58 -14.29
N ASP A 83 25.54 22.74 -14.85
CA ASP A 83 25.43 23.99 -14.13
C ASP A 83 24.22 23.95 -13.19
N PHE A 84 24.10 24.95 -12.32
CA PHE A 84 23.07 25.01 -11.29
C PHE A 84 21.65 24.84 -11.84
N PHE A 85 21.32 25.52 -12.94
CA PHE A 85 19.97 25.48 -13.51
C PHE A 85 19.65 24.14 -14.18
N ARG A 86 20.59 23.52 -14.92
CA ARG A 86 20.37 22.18 -15.48
C ARG A 86 20.32 21.13 -14.38
N MET A 87 21.09 21.30 -13.31
CA MET A 87 21.00 20.43 -12.14
C MET A 87 19.63 20.54 -11.48
N LEU A 88 19.10 21.75 -11.31
CA LEU A 88 17.77 21.97 -10.73
C LEU A 88 16.68 21.32 -11.58
N SER A 89 16.75 21.49 -12.91
CA SER A 89 15.83 20.82 -13.85
C SER A 89 15.95 19.30 -13.76
N CYS A 90 17.17 18.76 -13.75
CA CYS A 90 17.44 17.34 -13.57
C CYS A 90 16.85 16.81 -12.26
N TYR A 91 17.00 17.56 -11.17
CA TYR A 91 16.47 17.21 -9.85
C TYR A 91 14.94 17.07 -9.87
N PHE A 92 14.22 18.07 -10.42
CA PHE A 92 12.76 18.04 -10.45
C PHE A 92 12.16 17.05 -11.45
N THR A 93 12.86 16.76 -12.55
CA THR A 93 12.32 15.90 -13.63
C THR A 93 12.73 14.44 -13.50
N THR A 94 13.79 14.13 -12.75
CA THR A 94 14.36 12.77 -12.63
C THR A 94 14.47 12.33 -11.17
N VAL A 95 15.66 11.91 -10.73
CA VAL A 95 15.97 11.25 -9.46
C VAL A 95 15.57 12.06 -8.22
N GLY A 96 15.80 13.38 -8.25
CA GLY A 96 15.58 14.26 -7.09
C GLY A 96 14.13 14.25 -6.59
N PHE A 97 13.18 14.34 -7.52
CA PHE A 97 11.75 14.30 -7.21
C PHE A 97 11.31 12.99 -6.54
N TYR A 98 11.73 11.84 -7.06
CA TYR A 98 11.39 10.53 -6.48
C TYR A 98 12.09 10.31 -5.13
N PHE A 99 13.32 10.79 -4.99
CA PHE A 99 14.04 10.76 -3.71
C PHE A 99 13.34 11.60 -2.65
N SER A 100 12.92 12.83 -2.97
CA SER A 100 12.17 13.68 -2.03
C SER A 100 10.79 13.10 -1.68
N THR A 101 10.13 12.47 -2.64
CA THR A 101 8.90 11.71 -2.41
C THR A 101 9.11 10.58 -1.40
N LEU A 102 10.19 9.79 -1.57
CA LEU A 102 10.56 8.73 -0.64
C LEU A 102 10.84 9.29 0.75
N LEU A 103 11.65 10.35 0.86
CA LEU A 103 11.95 11.00 2.13
C LEU A 103 10.69 11.53 2.83
N THR A 104 9.76 12.13 2.08
CA THR A 104 8.50 12.64 2.63
C THR A 104 7.71 11.53 3.34
N VAL A 105 7.54 10.37 2.68
CA VAL A 105 6.85 9.25 3.30
C VAL A 105 7.63 8.67 4.47
N LEU A 106 8.97 8.55 4.37
CA LEU A 106 9.80 8.08 5.48
C LEU A 106 9.70 9.00 6.70
N THR A 107 9.64 10.31 6.52
CA THR A 107 9.43 11.29 7.60
C THR A 107 8.11 11.05 8.31
N VAL A 108 7.02 10.70 7.61
CA VAL A 108 5.74 10.35 8.27
C VAL A 108 5.89 9.11 9.16
N TYR A 109 6.60 8.08 8.68
CA TYR A 109 6.88 6.89 9.49
C TYR A 109 7.73 7.21 10.72
N VAL A 110 8.84 7.94 10.54
CA VAL A 110 9.73 8.34 11.64
C VAL A 110 8.97 9.21 12.64
N PHE A 111 8.14 10.14 12.16
CA PHE A 111 7.32 11.00 13.00
C PHE A 111 6.34 10.20 13.86
N LEU A 112 5.57 9.28 13.28
CA LEU A 112 4.59 8.48 14.02
C LEU A 112 5.23 7.51 15.00
N TYR A 113 6.26 6.77 14.56
CA TYR A 113 6.98 5.86 15.46
C TYR A 113 7.68 6.63 16.58
N GLY A 114 8.30 7.77 16.26
CA GLY A 114 8.91 8.66 17.25
C GLY A 114 7.88 9.15 18.27
N ARG A 115 6.73 9.65 17.82
CA ARG A 115 5.61 10.05 18.69
C ARG A 115 5.12 8.92 19.56
N LEU A 116 4.93 7.74 18.97
CA LEU A 116 4.49 6.57 19.71
C LEU A 116 5.48 6.20 20.81
N TYR A 117 6.78 6.18 20.54
CA TYR A 117 7.79 5.85 21.54
C TYR A 117 7.92 6.92 22.63
N LEU A 118 7.67 8.20 22.32
CA LEU A 118 7.58 9.26 23.33
C LEU A 118 6.39 9.06 24.28
N VAL A 119 5.23 8.66 23.76
CA VAL A 119 4.06 8.32 24.59
C VAL A 119 4.34 7.07 25.43
N LEU A 120 4.83 5.99 24.81
CA LEU A 120 5.06 4.72 25.49
C LEU A 120 6.19 4.79 26.53
N SER A 121 7.13 5.70 26.41
CA SER A 121 8.18 5.90 27.43
C SER A 121 7.71 6.72 28.65
N GLY A 122 6.54 7.36 28.60
CA GLY A 122 6.11 8.33 29.62
C GLY A 122 6.88 9.65 29.57
N LEU A 123 7.79 9.82 28.60
CA LEU A 123 8.51 11.07 28.40
C LEU A 123 7.57 12.18 27.92
N GLU A 124 6.57 11.85 27.10
CA GLU A 124 5.56 12.83 26.69
C GLU A 124 4.77 13.37 27.90
N GLU A 125 4.42 12.52 28.87
CA GLU A 125 3.80 12.94 30.13
C GLU A 125 4.73 13.84 30.94
N SER A 126 6.00 13.45 31.07
CA SER A 126 7.02 14.21 31.83
C SER A 126 7.37 15.56 31.21
N LEU A 127 7.45 15.64 29.87
CA LEU A 127 7.64 16.91 29.17
C LEU A 127 6.43 17.83 29.30
N SER A 128 5.25 17.25 29.51
CA SER A 128 3.99 17.98 29.56
C SER A 128 3.69 18.56 30.94
N THR A 129 4.26 18.00 32.01
CA THR A 129 4.19 18.60 33.36
C THR A 129 5.07 19.85 33.47
N GLN A 130 5.97 20.09 32.51
CA GLN A 130 6.86 21.25 32.51
C GLN A 130 6.17 22.48 31.86
N PRO A 131 5.92 23.57 32.62
CA PRO A 131 5.15 24.72 32.15
C PRO A 131 5.72 25.39 30.89
N ALA A 132 7.05 25.43 30.78
CA ALA A 132 7.77 26.03 29.65
C ALA A 132 7.46 25.37 28.29
N ILE A 133 7.05 24.11 28.28
CA ILE A 133 6.71 23.36 27.07
C ILE A 133 5.20 23.38 26.83
N ARG A 134 4.40 23.27 27.91
CA ARG A 134 2.94 23.29 27.85
C ARG A 134 2.38 24.58 27.26
N ASP A 135 2.88 25.72 27.72
CA ASP A 135 2.38 27.05 27.36
C ASP A 135 3.13 27.69 26.19
N ASN A 136 3.94 26.89 25.46
CA ASN A 136 4.69 27.39 24.32
C ASN A 136 3.77 27.62 23.11
N LYS A 137 3.13 28.79 23.10
CA LYS A 137 2.24 29.27 22.03
C LYS A 137 2.94 29.28 20.68
N HIS A 138 4.24 29.59 20.62
CA HIS A 138 5.02 29.58 19.38
C HIS A 138 5.14 28.17 18.79
N LEU A 139 5.37 27.16 19.63
CA LEU A 139 5.42 25.77 19.18
C LEU A 139 4.06 25.30 18.67
N GLN A 140 2.96 25.67 19.35
CA GLN A 140 1.61 25.33 18.88
C GLN A 140 1.27 26.01 17.54
N VAL A 141 1.61 27.30 17.40
CA VAL A 141 1.41 28.05 16.15
C VAL A 141 2.26 27.49 15.02
N ALA A 142 3.52 27.11 15.28
CA ALA A 142 4.40 26.51 14.28
C ALA A 142 3.89 25.14 13.81
N LEU A 143 3.37 24.31 14.73
CA LEU A 143 2.77 23.02 14.35
C LEU A 143 1.45 23.21 13.60
N ALA A 144 0.61 24.15 14.03
CA ALA A 144 -0.65 24.45 13.34
C ALA A 144 -0.42 25.06 11.95
N SER A 145 0.57 25.95 11.81
CA SER A 145 0.95 26.52 10.52
C SER A 145 1.56 25.46 9.61
N GLN A 146 2.41 24.57 10.12
CA GLN A 146 2.92 23.43 9.36
C GLN A 146 1.77 22.57 8.82
N SER A 147 0.83 22.15 9.67
CA SER A 147 -0.31 21.33 9.23
C SER A 147 -1.21 22.05 8.23
N PHE A 148 -1.47 23.35 8.40
CA PHE A 148 -2.28 24.14 7.45
C PHE A 148 -1.57 24.33 6.09
N VAL A 149 -0.26 24.54 6.11
CA VAL A 149 0.57 24.81 4.95
C VAL A 149 0.92 23.53 4.16
N GLU A 150 1.09 22.39 4.85
CA GLU A 150 1.34 21.07 4.26
C GLU A 150 0.09 20.38 3.69
N VAL A 151 -1.13 20.81 4.07
CA VAL A 151 -2.39 20.27 3.52
C VAL A 151 -2.57 20.77 2.08
N GLY A 152 -1.78 20.21 1.15
CA GLY A 152 -1.93 20.27 -0.31
C GLY A 152 -1.88 21.64 -0.99
N PHE A 153 -2.13 22.73 -0.25
CA PHE A 153 -2.43 24.05 -0.79
C PHE A 153 -1.20 24.65 -1.45
N LEU A 154 -0.06 24.71 -0.76
CA LEU A 154 1.18 25.21 -1.34
C LEU A 154 1.66 24.40 -2.54
N MET A 155 1.48 23.07 -2.53
CA MET A 155 1.85 22.23 -3.68
C MET A 155 0.91 22.43 -4.88
N SER A 156 -0.33 22.86 -4.64
CA SER A 156 -1.30 23.17 -5.69
C SER A 156 -1.16 24.60 -6.23
N LEU A 157 -0.50 25.51 -5.50
CA LEU A 157 -0.34 26.91 -5.93
C LEU A 157 0.39 27.05 -7.27
N PRO A 158 1.53 26.36 -7.55
CA PRO A 158 2.18 26.47 -8.85
C PRO A 158 1.25 26.13 -10.01
N MET A 159 0.46 25.07 -9.87
CA MET A 159 -0.54 24.67 -10.87
C MET A 159 -1.65 25.71 -11.01
N MET A 160 -2.17 26.23 -9.90
CA MET A 160 -3.19 27.30 -9.95
C MET A 160 -2.66 28.58 -10.60
N MET A 161 -1.38 28.91 -10.37
CA MET A 161 -0.73 30.06 -10.99
C MET A 161 -0.52 29.85 -12.48
N GLU A 162 -0.07 28.66 -12.91
CA GLU A 162 0.08 28.30 -14.32
C GLU A 162 -1.25 28.40 -15.06
N ILE A 163 -2.31 27.75 -14.56
CA ILE A 163 -3.65 27.84 -15.16
C ILE A 163 -4.19 29.28 -15.10
N GLY A 164 -3.90 30.01 -14.02
CA GLY A 164 -4.31 31.40 -13.83
C GLY A 164 -3.70 32.34 -14.87
N LEU A 165 -2.43 32.13 -15.21
CA LEU A 165 -1.70 32.89 -16.22
C LEU A 165 -2.11 32.50 -17.65
N GLU A 166 -2.38 31.22 -17.92
CA GLU A 166 -2.75 30.75 -19.26
C GLU A 166 -4.22 30.98 -19.61
N ARG A 167 -5.14 30.78 -18.65
CA ARG A 167 -6.60 30.70 -18.89
C ARG A 167 -7.42 31.63 -18.00
N GLY A 168 -6.77 32.43 -17.16
CA GLY A 168 -7.38 33.39 -16.24
C GLY A 168 -7.72 32.80 -14.87
N PHE A 169 -7.64 33.64 -13.82
CA PHE A 169 -7.82 33.23 -12.42
C PHE A 169 -9.21 32.66 -12.08
N ARG A 170 -10.27 33.10 -12.77
CA ARG A 170 -11.62 32.53 -12.57
C ARG A 170 -11.69 31.07 -13.02
N SER A 171 -11.09 30.78 -14.18
CA SER A 171 -10.98 29.42 -14.71
C SER A 171 -10.14 28.57 -13.78
N ALA A 172 -8.98 29.08 -13.33
CA ALA A 172 -8.10 28.40 -12.38
C ALA A 172 -8.81 28.05 -11.05
N LEU A 173 -9.58 28.97 -10.48
CA LEU A 173 -10.36 28.72 -9.26
C LEU A 173 -11.44 27.66 -9.49
N THR A 174 -12.13 27.72 -10.63
CA THR A 174 -13.17 26.75 -10.99
C THR A 174 -12.58 25.36 -11.17
N ASP A 175 -11.49 25.24 -11.93
CA ASP A 175 -10.77 23.99 -12.15
C ASP A 175 -10.22 23.42 -10.85
N PHE A 176 -9.67 24.27 -9.97
CA PHE A 176 -9.19 23.85 -8.66
C PHE A 176 -10.31 23.23 -7.81
N ILE A 177 -11.48 23.90 -7.71
CA ILE A 177 -12.63 23.38 -6.96
C ILE A 177 -13.11 22.05 -7.57
N LEU A 178 -13.19 21.97 -8.90
CA LEU A 178 -13.59 20.74 -9.59
C LEU A 178 -12.63 19.59 -9.31
N MET A 179 -11.31 19.84 -9.29
CA MET A 179 -10.31 18.83 -8.94
C MET A 179 -10.48 18.32 -7.50
N GLN A 180 -10.81 19.20 -6.54
CA GLN A 180 -11.09 18.76 -5.17
C GLN A 180 -12.33 17.86 -5.10
N LEU A 181 -13.41 18.25 -5.78
CA LEU A 181 -14.66 17.46 -5.84
C LEU A 181 -14.47 16.11 -6.54
N GLN A 182 -13.53 16.01 -7.48
CA GLN A 182 -13.15 14.77 -8.17
C GLN A 182 -12.17 13.90 -7.36
N LEU A 183 -11.92 14.25 -6.09
CA LEU A 183 -11.01 13.54 -5.20
C LEU A 183 -9.55 13.50 -5.70
N ALA A 184 -9.10 14.55 -6.40
CA ALA A 184 -7.70 14.67 -6.81
C ALA A 184 -6.70 14.51 -5.64
N PRO A 185 -6.95 15.05 -4.42
CA PRO A 185 -6.06 14.82 -3.28
C PRO A 185 -5.92 13.34 -2.91
N VAL A 186 -7.00 12.56 -3.02
CA VAL A 186 -6.97 11.10 -2.76
C VAL A 186 -6.12 10.40 -3.81
N PHE A 187 -6.31 10.77 -5.08
CA PHE A 187 -5.54 10.22 -6.19
C PHE A 187 -4.04 10.53 -6.06
N PHE A 188 -3.66 11.78 -5.81
CA PHE A 188 -2.25 12.17 -5.71
C PHE A 188 -1.57 11.60 -4.47
N THR A 189 -2.29 11.48 -3.35
CA THR A 189 -1.78 10.83 -2.15
C THR A 189 -1.56 9.32 -2.37
N PHE A 190 -2.44 8.68 -3.15
CA PHE A 190 -2.24 7.29 -3.58
C PHE A 190 -1.06 7.14 -4.54
N SER A 191 -0.93 8.03 -5.54
CA SER A 191 0.21 8.09 -6.46
C SER A 191 1.55 8.25 -5.72
N LEU A 192 1.58 9.07 -4.66
CA LEU A 192 2.74 9.22 -3.78
C LEU A 192 3.18 7.86 -3.18
N GLY A 193 2.22 7.05 -2.72
CA GLY A 193 2.48 5.70 -2.20
C GLY A 193 3.08 4.77 -3.24
N THR A 194 2.57 4.81 -4.47
CA THR A 194 3.10 4.07 -5.62
C THR A 194 4.56 4.45 -5.89
N LYS A 195 4.84 5.75 -6.05
CA LYS A 195 6.20 6.28 -6.30
C LYS A 195 7.18 5.88 -5.19
N THR A 196 6.81 6.09 -3.93
CA THR A 196 7.66 5.72 -2.79
C THR A 196 7.95 4.22 -2.73
N HIS A 197 6.93 3.37 -2.90
CA HIS A 197 7.12 1.92 -2.79
C HIS A 197 8.07 1.38 -3.86
N TYR A 198 7.80 1.70 -5.13
CA TYR A 198 8.58 1.17 -6.24
C TYR A 198 9.99 1.77 -6.28
N TYR A 199 10.15 3.06 -6.01
CA TYR A 199 11.46 3.72 -5.95
C TYR A 199 12.32 3.14 -4.83
N GLY A 200 11.77 3.05 -3.61
CA GLY A 200 12.49 2.52 -2.46
C GLY A 200 12.85 1.04 -2.61
N ARG A 201 11.95 0.23 -3.19
CA ARG A 201 12.22 -1.19 -3.45
C ARG A 201 13.38 -1.37 -4.44
N THR A 202 13.39 -0.61 -5.53
CA THR A 202 14.50 -0.63 -6.49
C THR A 202 15.80 -0.15 -5.87
N LEU A 203 15.76 0.89 -5.02
CA LEU A 203 16.96 1.38 -4.35
C LEU A 203 17.58 0.36 -3.37
N LEU A 204 16.74 -0.39 -2.65
CA LEU A 204 17.19 -1.34 -1.62
C LEU A 204 17.56 -2.72 -2.16
N HIS A 205 16.79 -3.22 -3.13
CA HIS A 205 16.90 -4.59 -3.63
C HIS A 205 17.25 -4.68 -5.12
N GLY A 206 17.19 -3.58 -5.86
CA GLY A 206 17.31 -3.57 -7.32
C GLY A 206 16.17 -4.30 -8.00
N GLY A 207 16.42 -4.73 -9.24
CA GLY A 207 15.53 -5.68 -9.93
C GLY A 207 14.26 -5.04 -10.47
N ALA A 208 14.37 -3.87 -11.11
CA ALA A 208 13.26 -3.29 -11.86
C ALA A 208 12.68 -4.29 -12.88
N GLN A 209 11.47 -4.78 -12.63
CA GLN A 209 10.76 -5.69 -13.53
C GLN A 209 9.81 -4.92 -14.46
N TYR A 210 9.68 -5.39 -15.71
CA TYR A 210 8.64 -4.92 -16.62
C TYR A 210 7.27 -5.25 -16.06
N LYS A 211 6.47 -4.22 -15.78
CA LYS A 211 5.03 -4.35 -15.52
C LYS A 211 4.29 -3.86 -16.76
N GLY A 212 3.61 -4.77 -17.45
CA GLY A 212 2.82 -4.43 -18.62
C GLY A 212 1.63 -3.56 -18.24
N THR A 213 1.57 -2.35 -18.78
CA THR A 213 0.36 -1.54 -18.75
C THR A 213 -0.65 -2.15 -19.70
N GLY A 214 -1.60 -2.91 -19.17
CA GLY A 214 -2.64 -3.56 -19.97
C GLY A 214 -3.42 -2.56 -20.84
N ARG A 215 -3.92 -3.00 -22.00
CA ARG A 215 -4.72 -2.17 -22.94
C ARG A 215 -6.24 -2.32 -22.73
N ARG A 216 -6.68 -2.56 -21.49
CA ARG A 216 -8.12 -2.67 -21.18
C ARG A 216 -8.78 -1.28 -21.24
N PHE A 217 -10.10 -1.27 -21.47
CA PHE A 217 -10.90 -0.04 -21.44
C PHE A 217 -11.07 0.45 -19.99
N VAL A 218 -11.13 1.76 -19.78
CA VAL A 218 -11.25 2.38 -18.44
C VAL A 218 -12.50 1.98 -17.71
N VAL A 219 -13.57 1.70 -18.44
CA VAL A 219 -14.89 1.36 -17.91
C VAL A 219 -14.90 -0.05 -17.30
N VAL A 220 -13.81 -0.82 -17.45
CA VAL A 220 -13.75 -2.20 -16.96
C VAL A 220 -13.46 -2.20 -15.46
N HIS A 221 -14.38 -2.78 -14.72
CA HIS A 221 -14.23 -3.08 -13.30
C HIS A 221 -13.05 -4.01 -13.05
N ALA A 222 -12.17 -3.62 -12.13
CA ALA A 222 -11.08 -4.45 -11.63
C ALA A 222 -11.56 -5.29 -10.45
N LYS A 223 -11.35 -6.61 -10.52
CA LYS A 223 -11.77 -7.54 -9.47
C LYS A 223 -10.98 -7.34 -8.17
N PHE A 224 -11.57 -7.74 -7.03
CA PHE A 224 -10.89 -7.69 -5.74
C PHE A 224 -9.54 -8.43 -5.71
N ALA A 225 -9.43 -9.62 -6.29
CA ALA A 225 -8.15 -10.34 -6.37
C ALA A 225 -7.09 -9.54 -7.17
N GLU A 226 -7.48 -8.94 -8.28
CA GLU A 226 -6.58 -8.13 -9.11
C GLU A 226 -6.11 -6.87 -8.35
N ASN A 227 -7.03 -6.12 -7.74
CA ASN A 227 -6.69 -4.96 -6.91
C ASN A 227 -5.79 -5.34 -5.72
N TYR A 228 -6.11 -6.44 -5.05
CA TYR A 228 -5.34 -6.93 -3.90
C TYR A 228 -3.91 -7.30 -4.28
N THR A 229 -3.73 -8.05 -5.37
CA THR A 229 -2.39 -8.44 -5.84
C THR A 229 -1.51 -7.25 -6.22
N LEU A 230 -2.10 -6.18 -6.75
CA LEU A 230 -1.36 -5.00 -7.20
C LEU A 230 -0.98 -4.07 -6.03
N TYR A 231 -1.88 -3.93 -5.04
CA TYR A 231 -1.77 -2.90 -4.00
C TYR A 231 -1.44 -3.40 -2.60
N SER A 232 -1.47 -4.72 -2.34
CA SER A 232 -1.22 -5.29 -1.01
C SER A 232 0.08 -4.77 -0.38
N ARG A 233 1.22 -4.89 -1.06
CA ARG A 233 2.54 -4.48 -0.54
C ARG A 233 2.84 -2.99 -0.66
N SER A 234 2.29 -2.35 -1.69
CA SER A 234 2.58 -0.95 -1.98
C SER A 234 1.77 0.00 -1.11
N HIS A 235 0.52 -0.33 -0.80
CA HIS A 235 -0.42 0.54 -0.10
C HIS A 235 -1.08 -0.13 1.11
N PHE A 236 -1.70 -1.31 0.96
CA PHE A 236 -2.58 -1.84 2.01
C PHE A 236 -1.85 -2.19 3.30
N VAL A 237 -0.76 -2.95 3.22
CA VAL A 237 0.07 -3.27 4.39
C VAL A 237 0.57 -2.00 5.07
N LYS A 238 1.04 -1.04 4.27
CA LYS A 238 1.58 0.23 4.76
C LYS A 238 0.51 1.09 5.42
N GLY A 239 -0.67 1.20 4.81
CA GLY A 239 -1.82 1.93 5.33
C GLY A 239 -2.34 1.32 6.63
N ILE A 240 -2.42 -0.02 6.72
CA ILE A 240 -2.81 -0.71 7.95
C ILE A 240 -1.76 -0.52 9.05
N GLU A 241 -0.47 -0.57 8.74
CA GLU A 241 0.59 -0.27 9.70
C GLU A 241 0.42 1.14 10.29
N LEU A 242 0.24 2.15 9.44
CA LEU A 242 0.01 3.53 9.87
C LEU A 242 -1.31 3.69 10.65
N MET A 243 -2.37 2.99 10.23
CA MET A 243 -3.66 2.97 10.93
C MET A 243 -3.51 2.41 12.34
N ILE A 244 -2.80 1.29 12.51
CA ILE A 244 -2.53 0.68 13.81
C ILE A 244 -1.74 1.65 14.70
N LEU A 245 -0.69 2.29 14.16
CA LEU A 245 0.09 3.29 14.90
C LEU A 245 -0.77 4.46 15.36
N LEU A 246 -1.68 4.97 14.51
CA LEU A 246 -2.59 6.05 14.85
C LEU A 246 -3.61 5.65 15.92
N ILE A 247 -4.18 4.44 15.83
CA ILE A 247 -5.10 3.91 16.83
C ILE A 247 -4.39 3.76 18.18
N VAL A 248 -3.19 3.19 18.19
CA VAL A 248 -2.41 3.07 19.42
C VAL A 248 -2.04 4.43 19.97
N TYR A 249 -1.58 5.36 19.12
CA TYR A 249 -1.31 6.72 19.55
C TYR A 249 -2.56 7.36 20.17
N HIS A 250 -3.75 7.16 19.60
CA HIS A 250 -5.01 7.63 20.18
C HIS A 250 -5.32 6.98 21.55
N LEU A 251 -5.08 5.67 21.69
CA LEU A 251 -5.37 4.94 22.92
C LEU A 251 -4.46 5.31 24.09
N PHE A 252 -3.21 5.73 23.83
CA PHE A 252 -2.23 6.06 24.86
C PHE A 252 -1.94 7.55 25.00
N SER A 253 -2.26 8.38 24.01
CA SER A 253 -2.17 9.83 24.11
C SER A 253 -3.26 10.33 25.05
N GLN A 254 -2.95 10.42 26.34
CA GLN A 254 -3.85 11.03 27.31
C GLN A 254 -3.98 12.53 27.00
N SER A 255 -5.18 12.95 26.57
CA SER A 255 -5.90 14.23 26.76
C SER A 255 -5.18 15.57 27.00
N TYR A 256 -3.88 15.73 26.71
CA TYR A 256 -3.13 16.87 27.25
C TYR A 256 -2.92 18.02 26.26
N ARG A 257 -2.85 17.73 24.95
CA ARG A 257 -3.04 18.75 23.93
C ARG A 257 -4.52 18.70 23.57
N GLY A 258 -5.25 19.81 23.70
CA GLY A 258 -6.68 19.85 23.42
C GLY A 258 -7.01 19.13 22.10
N VAL A 259 -8.18 18.51 22.03
CA VAL A 259 -8.62 17.65 20.92
C VAL A 259 -8.24 18.22 19.54
N VAL A 260 -8.33 19.55 19.39
CA VAL A 260 -7.92 20.32 18.21
C VAL A 260 -6.47 20.06 17.78
N SER A 261 -5.49 20.13 18.69
CA SER A 261 -4.08 19.93 18.33
C SER A 261 -3.78 18.49 17.90
N TYR A 262 -4.39 17.50 18.56
CA TYR A 262 -4.28 16.10 18.14
C TYR A 262 -4.87 15.90 16.73
N VAL A 263 -6.07 16.43 16.50
CA VAL A 263 -6.75 16.35 15.20
C VAL A 263 -5.92 17.04 14.12
N LEU A 264 -5.44 18.26 14.34
CA LEU A 264 -4.63 19.00 13.36
C LEU A 264 -3.37 18.24 12.94
N ILE A 265 -2.69 17.60 13.89
CA ILE A 265 -1.45 16.85 13.61
C ILE A 265 -1.75 15.53 12.87
N THR A 266 -2.83 14.83 13.24
CA THR A 266 -3.09 13.46 12.77
C THR A 266 -4.01 13.37 11.56
N ILE A 267 -4.79 14.41 11.25
CA ILE A 267 -5.80 14.39 10.18
C ILE A 267 -5.19 14.16 8.79
N SER A 268 -4.03 14.74 8.51
CA SER A 268 -3.30 14.54 7.25
C SER A 268 -2.84 13.09 7.08
N ILE A 269 -2.42 12.45 8.17
CA ILE A 269 -2.00 11.05 8.18
C ILE A 269 -3.21 10.12 8.06
N TRP A 270 -4.31 10.41 8.77
CA TRP A 270 -5.58 9.69 8.59
C TRP A 270 -6.10 9.79 7.16
N PHE A 271 -5.99 10.96 6.55
CA PHE A 271 -6.32 11.16 5.14
C PHE A 271 -5.43 10.30 4.23
N MET A 272 -4.12 10.26 4.47
CA MET A 272 -3.20 9.40 3.73
C MET A 272 -3.53 7.91 3.88
N VAL A 273 -3.84 7.45 5.10
CA VAL A 273 -4.29 6.08 5.36
C VAL A 273 -5.56 5.77 4.57
N GLY A 274 -6.57 6.64 4.65
CA GLY A 274 -7.82 6.48 3.91
C GLY A 274 -7.59 6.42 2.40
N ALA A 275 -6.74 7.29 1.86
CA ALA A 275 -6.39 7.29 0.44
C ALA A 275 -5.68 6.00 0.01
N TRP A 276 -4.71 5.53 0.79
CA TRP A 276 -3.98 4.29 0.46
C TRP A 276 -4.84 3.03 0.54
N LEU A 277 -5.79 2.97 1.48
CA LEU A 277 -6.66 1.81 1.64
C LEU A 277 -7.82 1.80 0.63
N PHE A 278 -8.42 2.96 0.35
CA PHE A 278 -9.71 3.01 -0.34
C PHE A 278 -9.69 3.60 -1.76
N ALA A 279 -8.63 4.28 -2.19
CA ALA A 279 -8.54 4.80 -3.56
C ALA A 279 -8.73 3.72 -4.65
N PRO A 280 -8.21 2.47 -4.52
CA PRO A 280 -8.46 1.42 -5.50
C PRO A 280 -9.92 1.05 -5.67
N PHE A 281 -10.76 1.26 -4.66
CA PHE A 281 -12.20 0.98 -4.75
C PHE A 281 -12.98 2.21 -5.20
N LEU A 282 -12.59 3.41 -4.74
CA LEU A 282 -13.18 4.69 -5.14
C LEU A 282 -13.03 4.97 -6.63
N PHE A 283 -11.86 4.68 -7.21
CA PHE A 283 -11.59 4.90 -8.63
C PHE A 283 -11.83 3.67 -9.51
N ASN A 284 -12.51 2.64 -8.99
CA ASN A 284 -12.87 1.45 -9.74
C ASN A 284 -14.34 1.53 -10.22
N PRO A 285 -14.62 1.52 -11.53
CA PRO A 285 -15.98 1.52 -12.04
C PRO A 285 -16.81 0.38 -11.42
N SER A 286 -18.07 0.64 -11.03
CA SER A 286 -18.93 -0.33 -10.31
C SER A 286 -18.31 -0.87 -9.00
N GLY A 287 -17.38 -0.15 -8.37
CA GLY A 287 -16.70 -0.58 -7.14
C GLY A 287 -17.64 -0.72 -5.93
N PHE A 288 -18.77 0.00 -5.94
CA PHE A 288 -19.79 -0.04 -4.88
C PHE A 288 -21.11 -0.69 -5.33
N GLU A 289 -21.09 -1.51 -6.37
CA GLU A 289 -22.27 -2.27 -6.81
C GLU A 289 -22.36 -3.60 -6.06
N TRP A 290 -23.42 -3.81 -5.28
CA TRP A 290 -23.54 -4.97 -4.38
C TRP A 290 -23.33 -6.33 -5.09
N GLN A 291 -23.97 -6.53 -6.24
CA GLN A 291 -23.83 -7.78 -7.01
C GLN A 291 -22.38 -8.05 -7.40
N LYS A 292 -21.65 -6.99 -7.81
CA LYS A 292 -20.23 -7.10 -8.18
C LYS A 292 -19.34 -7.43 -7.00
N ILE A 293 -19.61 -6.82 -5.84
CA ILE A 293 -18.85 -7.11 -4.61
C ILE A 293 -19.04 -8.56 -4.17
N VAL A 294 -20.24 -9.11 -4.29
CA VAL A 294 -20.49 -10.53 -3.97
C VAL A 294 -19.68 -11.42 -4.93
N ASP A 295 -19.76 -11.17 -6.24
CA ASP A 295 -19.00 -11.92 -7.24
C ASP A 295 -17.50 -11.86 -6.98
N ASP A 296 -16.97 -10.66 -6.72
CA ASP A 296 -15.57 -10.41 -6.42
C ASP A 296 -15.11 -11.05 -5.11
N CYS A 297 -15.96 -11.07 -4.08
CA CYS A 297 -15.68 -11.75 -2.83
C CYS A 297 -15.55 -13.26 -3.07
N THR A 298 -16.43 -13.85 -3.92
CA THR A 298 -16.29 -15.27 -4.27
C THR A 298 -15.04 -15.57 -5.09
N ASP A 299 -14.66 -14.69 -6.02
CA ASP A 299 -13.44 -14.80 -6.84
C ASP A 299 -12.18 -14.70 -5.97
N TRP A 300 -12.13 -13.72 -5.06
CA TRP A 300 -11.03 -13.56 -4.10
C TRP A 300 -10.94 -14.75 -3.13
N ASN A 301 -12.06 -15.27 -2.63
CA ASN A 301 -12.08 -16.47 -1.78
C ASN A 301 -11.58 -17.73 -2.51
N LYS A 302 -11.85 -17.84 -3.83
CA LYS A 302 -11.26 -18.90 -4.67
C LYS A 302 -9.76 -18.69 -4.83
N TRP A 303 -9.33 -17.47 -5.16
CA TRP A 303 -7.92 -17.11 -5.34
C TRP A 303 -7.06 -17.37 -4.10
N ILE A 304 -7.53 -17.00 -2.90
CA ILE A 304 -6.82 -17.21 -1.63
C ILE A 304 -6.75 -18.70 -1.24
N SER A 305 -7.76 -19.48 -1.64
CA SER A 305 -7.86 -20.90 -1.30
C SER A 305 -7.04 -21.79 -2.24
N ASN A 306 -6.93 -21.41 -3.52
CA ASN A 306 -6.20 -22.16 -4.53
C ASN A 306 -4.75 -22.42 -4.12
N ARG A 307 -4.29 -23.65 -4.36
CA ARG A 307 -2.87 -24.00 -4.20
C ARG A 307 -2.10 -23.50 -5.41
N GLY A 308 -0.89 -23.03 -5.17
CA GLY A 308 0.05 -22.65 -6.20
C GLY A 308 0.70 -23.88 -6.83
N GLY A 309 1.55 -23.64 -7.82
CA GLY A 309 2.31 -24.69 -8.50
C GLY A 309 3.16 -24.09 -9.60
N ILE A 310 4.10 -24.89 -10.11
CA ILE A 310 4.94 -24.52 -11.25
C ILE A 310 4.02 -24.24 -12.45
N GLY A 311 4.11 -23.04 -13.03
CA GLY A 311 3.30 -22.62 -14.18
C GLY A 311 1.89 -22.10 -13.84
N VAL A 312 1.48 -22.07 -12.57
CA VAL A 312 0.19 -21.45 -12.19
C VAL A 312 0.37 -19.92 -12.12
N PRO A 313 -0.39 -19.14 -12.90
CA PRO A 313 -0.24 -17.69 -12.95
C PRO A 313 -0.65 -17.03 -11.61
N PRO A 314 0.05 -15.95 -11.17
CA PRO A 314 -0.24 -15.21 -9.94
C PRO A 314 -1.69 -14.76 -9.79
N GLU A 315 -2.35 -14.46 -10.90
CA GLU A 315 -3.73 -13.96 -10.95
C GLU A 315 -4.75 -15.04 -10.54
N LYS A 316 -4.37 -16.33 -10.58
CA LYS A 316 -5.27 -17.46 -10.27
C LYS A 316 -5.01 -18.09 -8.90
N SER A 317 -3.86 -17.83 -8.29
CA SER A 317 -3.47 -18.44 -7.03
C SER A 317 -2.67 -17.50 -6.14
N TRP A 318 -3.14 -17.31 -4.91
CA TRP A 318 -2.44 -16.55 -3.89
C TRP A 318 -1.03 -17.08 -3.63
N GLU A 319 -0.83 -18.39 -3.63
CA GLU A 319 0.49 -18.97 -3.34
C GLU A 319 1.49 -18.66 -4.45
N SER A 320 1.08 -18.69 -5.71
CA SER A 320 1.94 -18.26 -6.84
C SER A 320 2.25 -16.77 -6.79
N TRP A 321 1.26 -15.93 -6.46
CA TRP A 321 1.49 -14.50 -6.26
C TRP A 321 2.43 -14.21 -5.10
N TRP A 322 2.24 -14.88 -3.97
CA TRP A 322 3.06 -14.74 -2.77
C TRP A 322 4.54 -15.02 -3.02
N GLU A 323 4.81 -16.13 -3.72
CA GLU A 323 6.15 -16.53 -4.08
C GLU A 323 6.80 -15.53 -5.06
N LYS A 324 6.02 -15.04 -6.04
CA LYS A 324 6.49 -14.01 -6.99
C LYS A 324 6.79 -12.69 -6.29
N GLU A 325 5.95 -12.26 -5.36
CA GLU A 325 6.12 -10.99 -4.66
C GLU A 325 7.43 -10.94 -3.86
N GLN A 326 7.88 -12.08 -3.34
CA GLN A 326 9.12 -12.23 -2.57
C GLN A 326 10.37 -12.52 -3.41
N GLU A 327 10.23 -12.70 -4.72
CA GLU A 327 11.32 -13.13 -5.60
C GLU A 327 12.54 -12.20 -5.51
N HIS A 328 12.31 -10.88 -5.40
CA HIS A 328 13.36 -9.87 -5.24
C HIS A 328 14.30 -10.12 -4.05
N LEU A 329 13.81 -10.73 -2.96
CA LEU A 329 14.63 -11.02 -1.78
C LEU A 329 15.71 -12.08 -2.08
N ARG A 330 15.48 -12.97 -3.05
CA ARG A 330 16.47 -13.99 -3.46
C ARG A 330 17.72 -13.38 -4.09
N TYR A 331 17.55 -12.24 -4.75
CA TYR A 331 18.62 -11.54 -5.47
C TYR A 331 19.13 -10.30 -4.72
N SER A 332 18.55 -10.01 -3.55
CA SER A 332 18.92 -8.86 -2.75
C SER A 332 20.32 -9.03 -2.14
N GLY A 333 21.13 -7.97 -2.19
CA GLY A 333 22.42 -7.95 -1.50
C GLY A 333 22.28 -7.93 0.03
N LYS A 334 23.38 -8.17 0.74
CA LYS A 334 23.44 -8.19 2.22
C LYS A 334 22.85 -6.92 2.85
N ARG A 335 23.09 -5.75 2.25
CA ARG A 335 22.54 -4.46 2.72
C ARG A 335 21.01 -4.42 2.65
N GLY A 336 20.41 -4.88 1.55
CA GLY A 336 18.95 -4.95 1.41
C GLY A 336 18.32 -5.92 2.41
N ILE A 337 18.97 -7.06 2.67
CA ILE A 337 18.52 -8.02 3.71
C ILE A 337 18.66 -7.42 5.11
N ILE A 338 19.71 -6.63 5.38
CA ILE A 338 19.87 -5.91 6.65
C ILE A 338 18.79 -4.84 6.81
N VAL A 339 18.33 -4.18 5.74
CA VAL A 339 17.21 -3.22 5.88
C VAL A 339 15.91 -3.93 6.27
N GLU A 340 15.71 -5.20 5.90
CA GLU A 340 14.59 -6.01 6.42
C GLU A 340 14.69 -6.24 7.94
N ILE A 341 15.86 -6.06 8.57
CA ILE A 341 16.02 -6.04 10.04
C ILE A 341 15.32 -4.82 10.65
N LEU A 342 14.93 -3.80 9.87
CA LEU A 342 14.04 -2.74 10.35
C LEU A 342 12.68 -3.27 10.81
N SER A 343 12.30 -4.50 10.47
CA SER A 343 11.19 -5.24 11.07
C SER A 343 11.33 -5.44 12.59
N LEU A 344 12.55 -5.30 13.14
CA LEU A 344 12.81 -5.31 14.59
C LEU A 344 11.99 -4.26 15.35
N ARG A 345 11.58 -3.18 14.67
CA ARG A 345 10.70 -2.14 15.24
C ARG A 345 9.40 -2.70 15.80
N PHE A 346 8.85 -3.78 15.22
CA PHE A 346 7.61 -4.38 15.70
C PHE A 346 7.76 -5.04 17.08
N PHE A 347 8.97 -5.51 17.43
CA PHE A 347 9.25 -6.09 18.75
C PHE A 347 9.45 -5.01 19.81
N ILE A 348 10.11 -3.90 19.45
CA ILE A 348 10.22 -2.72 20.33
C ILE A 348 8.83 -2.14 20.60
N TYR A 349 8.01 -2.03 19.55
CA TYR A 349 6.61 -1.64 19.64
C TYR A 349 5.80 -2.55 20.58
N GLN A 350 5.92 -3.88 20.44
CA GLN A 350 5.24 -4.83 21.32
C GLN A 350 5.70 -4.69 22.77
N PHE A 351 7.00 -4.54 22.99
CA PHE A 351 7.57 -4.34 24.32
C PHE A 351 6.96 -3.11 24.99
N GLY A 352 6.89 -1.98 24.27
CA GLY A 352 6.28 -0.76 24.78
C GLY A 352 4.81 -0.92 25.14
N LEU A 353 4.03 -1.68 24.36
CA LEU A 353 2.63 -1.96 24.67
C LEU A 353 2.44 -2.90 25.86
N VAL A 354 3.24 -3.98 25.92
CA VAL A 354 3.19 -4.94 27.03
C VAL A 354 3.58 -4.28 28.35
N TYR A 355 4.50 -3.31 28.32
CA TYR A 355 4.91 -2.53 29.48
C TYR A 355 3.77 -1.72 30.12
N HIS A 356 2.79 -1.28 29.32
CA HIS A 356 1.62 -0.53 29.78
C HIS A 356 0.40 -1.40 30.12
N LEU A 357 0.49 -2.72 29.99
CA LEU A 357 -0.60 -3.62 30.41
C LEU A 357 -0.66 -3.71 31.94
N ASN A 358 -1.86 -3.56 32.50
CA ASN A 358 -2.10 -3.60 33.95
C ASN A 358 -2.16 -5.02 34.55
N ILE A 359 -1.66 -6.03 33.84
CA ILE A 359 -1.83 -7.46 34.18
C ILE A 359 -0.93 -7.87 35.35
N THR A 360 0.27 -7.30 35.46
CA THR A 360 1.24 -7.63 36.51
C THR A 360 1.78 -6.37 37.17
N LYS A 361 1.77 -6.31 38.51
CA LYS A 361 2.35 -5.20 39.28
C LYS A 361 3.86 -5.02 39.01
N SER A 362 4.55 -6.06 38.56
CA SER A 362 5.96 -6.01 38.15
C SER A 362 6.09 -5.64 36.67
N LYS A 363 6.82 -4.55 36.39
CA LYS A 363 7.14 -4.10 35.02
C LYS A 363 8.47 -4.66 34.53
N SER A 364 8.68 -5.97 34.66
CA SER A 364 9.96 -6.63 34.37
C SER A 364 10.04 -7.15 32.94
N PHE A 365 11.26 -7.31 32.42
CA PHE A 365 11.53 -7.96 31.14
C PHE A 365 10.95 -9.39 31.06
N LEU A 366 10.73 -10.04 32.21
CA LEU A 366 10.09 -11.35 32.30
C LEU A 366 8.65 -11.35 31.76
N VAL A 367 7.88 -10.29 31.99
CA VAL A 367 6.49 -10.19 31.49
C VAL A 367 6.49 -10.16 29.96
N TYR A 368 7.44 -9.44 29.37
CA TYR A 368 7.66 -9.49 27.93
C TYR A 368 8.07 -10.88 27.46
N GLY A 369 9.02 -11.55 28.13
CA GLY A 369 9.39 -12.94 27.84
C GLY A 369 8.21 -13.92 27.91
N VAL A 370 7.32 -13.77 28.89
CA VAL A 370 6.10 -14.59 29.03
C VAL A 370 5.13 -14.31 27.88
N SER A 371 5.02 -13.08 27.39
CA SER A 371 4.16 -12.74 26.24
C SER A 371 4.54 -13.53 24.98
N TRP A 372 5.82 -13.91 24.82
CA TRP A 372 6.28 -14.74 23.70
C TRP A 372 5.77 -16.19 23.76
N LEU A 373 5.39 -16.71 24.94
CA LEU A 373 4.75 -18.01 25.04
C LEU A 373 3.44 -18.07 24.25
N VAL A 374 2.72 -16.94 24.16
CA VAL A 374 1.51 -16.83 23.34
C VAL A 374 1.85 -17.01 21.85
N ILE A 375 2.89 -16.31 21.38
CA ILE A 375 3.34 -16.41 19.98
C ILE A 375 3.82 -17.83 19.67
N ILE A 376 4.64 -18.43 20.53
CA ILE A 376 5.14 -19.80 20.37
C ILE A 376 3.98 -20.79 20.34
N SER A 377 2.98 -20.63 21.22
CA SER A 377 1.79 -21.47 21.26
C SER A 377 1.00 -21.41 19.95
N VAL A 378 0.80 -20.21 19.40
CA VAL A 378 0.12 -20.01 18.11
C VAL A 378 0.92 -20.64 16.96
N LEU A 379 2.24 -20.48 16.94
CA LEU A 379 3.10 -21.09 15.92
C LEU A 379 3.09 -22.62 16.00
N PHE A 380 3.09 -23.19 17.22
CA PHE A 380 3.00 -24.63 17.43
C PHE A 380 1.64 -25.17 16.98
N LEU A 381 0.56 -24.48 17.31
CA LEU A 381 -0.80 -24.78 16.85
C LEU A 381 -0.87 -24.83 15.32
N MET A 382 -0.36 -23.80 14.65
CA MET A 382 -0.34 -23.75 13.19
C MET A 382 0.49 -24.90 12.59
N LYS A 383 1.64 -25.23 13.20
CA LYS A 383 2.44 -26.38 12.77
C LYS A 383 1.67 -27.69 12.91
N PHE A 384 1.01 -27.91 14.05
CA PHE A 384 0.23 -29.12 14.29
C PHE A 384 -0.91 -29.26 13.28
N VAL A 385 -1.66 -28.18 13.02
CA VAL A 385 -2.73 -28.16 12.01
C VAL A 385 -2.19 -28.39 10.59
N SER A 386 -1.03 -27.82 10.26
CA SER A 386 -0.39 -27.98 8.95
C SER A 386 0.10 -29.41 8.70
N VAL A 387 0.78 -30.01 9.68
CA VAL A 387 1.23 -31.42 9.62
C VAL A 387 0.05 -32.37 9.61
N GLY A 388 -0.96 -32.14 10.46
CA GLY A 388 -2.21 -32.89 10.47
C GLY A 388 -2.92 -32.85 9.11
N ARG A 389 -2.94 -31.69 8.45
CA ARG A 389 -3.48 -31.55 7.09
C ARG A 389 -2.74 -32.43 6.09
N ARG A 390 -1.41 -32.50 6.15
CA ARG A 390 -0.62 -33.31 5.21
C ARG A 390 -0.80 -34.82 5.44
N ARG A 391 -0.84 -35.28 6.69
CA ARG A 391 -0.90 -36.71 7.02
C ARG A 391 -2.32 -37.29 7.01
N LEU A 392 -3.32 -36.56 7.52
CA LEU A 392 -4.65 -37.09 7.80
C LEU A 392 -5.72 -36.66 6.79
N SER A 393 -5.53 -35.53 6.09
CA SER A 393 -6.56 -35.00 5.18
C SER A 393 -6.83 -35.88 3.96
N ALA A 394 -5.86 -36.68 3.51
CA ALA A 394 -6.02 -37.54 2.35
C ALA A 394 -6.85 -38.79 2.65
N ASN A 395 -6.67 -39.36 3.86
CA ASN A 395 -7.26 -40.65 4.22
C ASN A 395 -8.52 -40.51 5.11
N PHE A 396 -8.63 -39.46 5.94
CA PHE A 396 -9.72 -39.28 6.90
C PHE A 396 -10.19 -37.82 7.01
N GLN A 397 -11.00 -37.38 6.05
CA GLN A 397 -11.48 -35.99 6.00
C GLN A 397 -12.35 -35.58 7.21
N LEU A 398 -13.24 -36.47 7.67
CA LEU A 398 -14.11 -36.23 8.83
C LEU A 398 -13.32 -36.15 10.14
N LEU A 399 -12.43 -37.13 10.39
CA LEU A 399 -11.56 -37.14 11.56
C LEU A 399 -10.70 -35.88 11.62
N PHE A 400 -10.15 -35.46 10.49
CA PHE A 400 -9.37 -34.23 10.42
C PHE A 400 -10.21 -32.97 10.69
N ARG A 401 -11.48 -32.93 10.27
CA ARG A 401 -12.41 -31.83 10.58
C ARG A 401 -12.74 -31.79 12.08
N LEU A 402 -12.98 -32.95 12.70
CA LEU A 402 -13.19 -33.06 14.15
C LEU A 402 -11.94 -32.64 14.94
N ILE A 403 -10.76 -33.10 14.54
CA ILE A 403 -9.48 -32.71 15.16
C ILE A 403 -9.29 -31.18 15.08
N LYS A 404 -9.60 -30.54 13.94
CA LYS A 404 -9.55 -29.08 13.83
C LYS A 404 -10.50 -28.38 14.80
N VAL A 405 -11.73 -28.87 14.92
CA VAL A 405 -12.73 -28.29 15.84
C VAL A 405 -12.25 -28.44 17.28
N LEU A 406 -11.74 -29.62 17.66
CA LEU A 406 -11.21 -29.87 19.00
C LEU A 406 -10.02 -28.95 19.32
N ILE A 407 -9.07 -28.84 18.40
CA ILE A 407 -7.92 -27.93 18.52
C ILE A 407 -8.38 -26.47 18.66
N SER A 408 -9.40 -26.08 17.90
CA SER A 408 -9.94 -24.72 17.97
C SER A 408 -10.65 -24.46 19.30
N LEU A 409 -11.38 -25.45 19.84
CA LEU A 409 -12.04 -25.36 21.14
C LEU A 409 -11.03 -25.32 22.29
N THR A 410 -9.97 -26.12 22.24
CA THR A 410 -8.92 -26.08 23.27
C THR A 410 -8.17 -24.75 23.24
N PHE A 411 -7.84 -24.23 22.05
CA PHE A 411 -7.22 -22.92 21.91
C PHE A 411 -8.14 -21.80 22.41
N LEU A 412 -9.44 -21.86 22.07
CA LEU A 412 -10.43 -20.90 22.56
C LEU A 412 -10.56 -20.98 24.09
N GLY A 413 -10.56 -22.17 24.66
CA GLY A 413 -10.54 -22.38 26.11
C GLY A 413 -9.31 -21.75 26.77
N VAL A 414 -8.11 -22.03 26.25
CA VAL A 414 -6.87 -21.42 26.74
C VAL A 414 -6.93 -19.90 26.64
N PHE A 415 -7.42 -19.35 25.52
CA PHE A 415 -7.58 -17.91 25.33
C PHE A 415 -8.57 -17.29 26.34
N ILE A 416 -9.72 -17.93 26.58
CA ILE A 416 -10.69 -17.49 27.58
C ILE A 416 -10.10 -17.54 28.98
N THR A 417 -9.35 -18.61 29.34
CA THR A 417 -8.68 -18.68 30.64
C THR A 417 -7.61 -17.60 30.79
N LEU A 418 -6.88 -17.28 29.72
CA LEU A 418 -5.87 -16.21 29.71
C LEU A 418 -6.48 -14.82 29.92
N ILE A 419 -7.74 -14.62 29.51
CA ILE A 419 -8.51 -13.38 29.74
C ILE A 419 -9.14 -13.38 31.13
N GLY A 420 -9.70 -14.52 31.55
CA GLY A 420 -10.50 -14.66 32.76
C GLY A 420 -9.66 -14.67 34.04
N VAL A 421 -8.50 -15.35 34.04
CA VAL A 421 -7.62 -15.46 35.22
C VAL A 421 -7.04 -14.10 35.63
N PRO A 422 -6.57 -13.23 34.72
CA PRO A 422 -6.06 -11.91 35.08
C PRO A 422 -7.12 -10.82 35.17
N HIS A 423 -8.41 -11.14 34.99
CA HIS A 423 -9.51 -10.17 34.91
C HIS A 423 -9.23 -9.01 33.94
N MET A 424 -8.85 -9.33 32.70
CA MET A 424 -8.45 -8.34 31.71
C MET A 424 -9.61 -7.42 31.31
N SER A 425 -9.36 -6.11 31.22
CA SER A 425 -10.35 -5.16 30.70
C SER A 425 -10.47 -5.25 29.17
N VAL A 426 -11.57 -4.74 28.61
CA VAL A 426 -11.75 -4.66 27.13
C VAL A 426 -10.60 -3.88 26.48
N ARG A 427 -10.10 -2.83 27.13
CA ARG A 427 -8.95 -2.05 26.66
C ARG A 427 -7.69 -2.90 26.61
N ASP A 428 -7.43 -3.72 27.62
CA ASP A 428 -6.26 -4.60 27.66
C ASP A 428 -6.31 -5.67 26.56
N ILE A 429 -7.49 -6.22 26.27
CA ILE A 429 -7.69 -7.16 25.16
C ILE A 429 -7.35 -6.52 23.82
N VAL A 430 -7.85 -5.29 23.58
CA VAL A 430 -7.56 -4.55 22.35
C VAL A 430 -6.06 -4.24 22.23
N VAL A 431 -5.42 -3.80 23.32
CA VAL A 431 -3.97 -3.54 23.35
C VAL A 431 -3.18 -4.82 23.07
N CYS A 432 -3.58 -5.97 23.61
CA CYS A 432 -2.94 -7.25 23.31
C CYS A 432 -3.04 -7.61 21.82
N ILE A 433 -4.22 -7.48 21.20
CA ILE A 433 -4.38 -7.73 19.75
C ILE A 433 -3.47 -6.78 18.95
N LEU A 434 -3.47 -5.50 19.29
CA LEU A 434 -2.65 -4.47 18.64
C LEU A 434 -1.15 -4.65 18.90
N ALA A 435 -0.75 -5.34 19.97
CA ALA A 435 0.63 -5.70 20.26
C ALA A 435 1.08 -6.93 19.45
N PHE A 436 0.33 -8.03 19.50
CA PHE A 436 0.74 -9.30 18.90
C PHE A 436 0.60 -9.35 17.37
N MET A 437 -0.38 -8.66 16.79
CA MET A 437 -0.61 -8.68 15.33
C MET A 437 0.59 -8.07 14.56
N PRO A 438 1.11 -6.88 14.89
CA PRO A 438 2.32 -6.36 14.25
C PRO A 438 3.57 -7.22 14.54
N THR A 439 3.70 -7.82 15.72
CA THR A 439 4.83 -8.72 16.01
C THR A 439 4.83 -9.96 15.13
N GLY A 440 3.67 -10.61 14.96
CA GLY A 440 3.57 -11.78 14.09
C GLY A 440 3.83 -11.43 12.62
N TRP A 441 3.48 -10.21 12.19
CA TRP A 441 3.88 -9.69 10.88
C TRP A 441 5.39 -9.45 10.78
N GLY A 442 6.03 -8.89 11.81
CA GLY A 442 7.48 -8.74 11.89
C GLY A 442 8.22 -10.08 11.81
N LEU A 443 7.75 -11.09 12.54
CA LEU A 443 8.27 -12.46 12.43
C LEU A 443 8.12 -13.03 11.02
N LEU A 444 7.00 -12.74 10.36
CA LEU A 444 6.78 -13.16 8.98
C LEU A 444 7.77 -12.47 8.02
N GLN A 445 8.06 -11.18 8.18
CA GLN A 445 9.06 -10.47 7.37
C GLN A 445 10.46 -11.04 7.55
N ILE A 446 10.88 -11.25 8.81
CA ILE A 446 12.18 -11.88 9.12
C ILE A 446 12.25 -13.28 8.52
N ALA A 447 11.15 -14.04 8.57
CA ALA A 447 11.08 -15.37 8.00
C ALA A 447 11.17 -15.36 6.46
N GLN A 448 10.62 -14.36 5.79
CA GLN A 448 10.74 -14.19 4.34
C GLN A 448 12.16 -13.81 3.93
N ALA A 449 12.78 -12.89 4.67
CA ALA A 449 14.17 -12.47 4.42
C ALA A 449 15.17 -13.64 4.59
N ASN A 450 14.90 -14.55 5.53
CA ASN A 450 15.73 -15.73 5.82
C ASN A 450 15.17 -17.04 5.22
N LYS A 451 14.42 -16.95 4.12
CA LYS A 451 13.74 -18.09 3.49
C LYS A 451 14.62 -19.35 3.31
N PRO A 452 15.86 -19.28 2.76
CA PRO A 452 16.68 -20.47 2.56
C PRO A 452 16.93 -21.24 3.85
N LEU A 453 17.25 -20.53 4.94
CA LEU A 453 17.53 -21.13 6.24
C LEU A 453 16.29 -21.82 6.82
N ILE A 454 15.11 -21.21 6.64
CA ILE A 454 13.87 -21.75 7.19
C ILE A 454 13.31 -22.90 6.36
N GLU A 455 13.53 -22.92 5.04
CA GLU A 455 13.21 -24.07 4.20
C GLU A 455 13.94 -25.34 4.67
N HIS A 456 15.23 -25.22 5.04
CA HIS A 456 16.00 -26.33 5.62
C HIS A 456 15.40 -26.88 6.94
N THR A 457 14.83 -26.01 7.78
CA THR A 457 14.21 -26.42 9.06
C THR A 457 12.82 -27.04 8.89
N GLY A 458 12.23 -27.03 7.69
CA GLY A 458 10.90 -27.58 7.40
C GLY A 458 9.71 -26.75 7.90
N PHE A 459 9.93 -25.54 8.44
CA PHE A 459 8.87 -24.67 8.96
C PHE A 459 8.19 -23.80 7.88
N TRP A 460 8.69 -23.77 6.65
CA TRP A 460 8.14 -22.93 5.57
C TRP A 460 6.64 -23.16 5.32
N GLY A 461 6.16 -24.40 5.45
CA GLY A 461 4.74 -24.72 5.33
C GLY A 461 3.85 -24.01 6.36
N SER A 462 4.35 -23.84 7.59
CA SER A 462 3.65 -23.10 8.66
C SER A 462 3.69 -21.60 8.41
N ILE A 463 4.80 -21.06 7.92
CA ILE A 463 4.94 -19.65 7.56
C ILE A 463 3.98 -19.28 6.44
N LYS A 464 3.85 -20.12 5.41
CA LYS A 464 2.84 -19.92 4.36
C LYS A 464 1.42 -19.94 4.89
N ALA A 465 1.10 -20.80 5.87
CA ALA A 465 -0.22 -20.80 6.49
C ALA A 465 -0.49 -19.52 7.29
N LEU A 466 0.50 -19.06 8.07
CA LEU A 466 0.43 -17.82 8.83
C LEU A 466 0.26 -16.61 7.91
N ALA A 467 1.07 -16.52 6.87
CA ALA A 467 0.98 -15.50 5.83
C ALA A 467 -0.42 -15.44 5.23
N ARG A 468 -0.97 -16.58 4.82
CA ARG A 468 -2.33 -16.64 4.27
C ARG A 468 -3.36 -16.11 5.28
N GLY A 469 -3.19 -16.40 6.56
CA GLY A 469 -4.05 -15.86 7.63
C GLY A 469 -4.00 -14.33 7.69
N TYR A 470 -2.81 -13.73 7.66
CA TYR A 470 -2.65 -12.27 7.61
C TYR A 470 -3.31 -11.65 6.38
N GLU A 471 -3.12 -12.25 5.20
CA GLU A 471 -3.71 -11.75 3.96
C GLU A 471 -5.25 -11.88 3.99
N ILE A 472 -5.79 -12.91 4.64
CA ILE A 472 -7.24 -13.03 4.86
C ILE A 472 -7.76 -11.90 5.76
N ILE A 473 -7.09 -11.65 6.88
CA ILE A 473 -7.49 -10.59 7.82
C ILE A 473 -7.42 -9.22 7.13
N THR A 474 -6.34 -8.94 6.40
CA THR A 474 -6.19 -7.71 5.61
C THR A 474 -7.29 -7.56 4.57
N GLY A 475 -7.60 -8.63 3.82
CA GLY A 475 -8.72 -8.63 2.86
C GLY A 475 -10.06 -8.31 3.53
N LEU A 476 -10.37 -8.95 4.65
CA LEU A 476 -11.61 -8.69 5.39
C LEU A 476 -11.69 -7.25 5.91
N LEU A 477 -10.59 -6.72 6.46
CA LEU A 477 -10.53 -5.32 6.93
C LEU A 477 -10.77 -4.32 5.79
N LEU A 478 -10.32 -4.61 4.57
CA LEU A 478 -10.51 -3.75 3.41
C LEU A 478 -11.91 -3.87 2.79
N PHE A 479 -12.40 -5.10 2.59
CA PHE A 479 -13.64 -5.34 1.87
C PHE A 479 -14.88 -5.08 2.72
N THR A 480 -14.80 -5.20 4.04
CA THR A 480 -15.97 -4.98 4.91
C THR A 480 -16.50 -3.54 4.84
N PRO A 481 -15.67 -2.48 4.97
CA PRO A 481 -16.13 -1.11 4.77
C PRO A 481 -16.68 -0.86 3.37
N VAL A 482 -16.06 -1.43 2.33
CA VAL A 482 -16.51 -1.28 0.92
C VAL A 482 -17.89 -1.92 0.72
N ALA A 483 -18.08 -3.13 1.25
CA ALA A 483 -19.36 -3.84 1.20
C ALA A 483 -20.45 -3.09 2.00
N PHE A 484 -20.11 -2.51 3.15
CA PHE A 484 -21.02 -1.68 3.92
C PHE A 484 -21.43 -0.41 3.14
N LEU A 485 -20.49 0.28 2.51
CA LEU A 485 -20.77 1.47 1.71
C LEU A 485 -21.62 1.16 0.47
N ALA A 486 -21.47 -0.02 -0.11
CA ALA A 486 -22.25 -0.47 -1.27
C ALA A 486 -23.73 -0.71 -0.96
N TRP A 487 -24.11 -0.81 0.31
CA TRP A 487 -25.52 -0.88 0.71
C TRP A 487 -26.27 0.43 0.45
N PHE A 488 -25.54 1.54 0.32
CA PHE A 488 -26.10 2.86 0.10
C PHE A 488 -26.07 3.23 -1.39
N PRO A 489 -27.24 3.36 -2.07
CA PRO A 489 -27.30 3.62 -3.51
C PRO A 489 -26.58 4.90 -3.94
N PHE A 490 -26.61 5.95 -3.10
CA PHE A 490 -25.99 7.24 -3.40
C PHE A 490 -24.47 7.15 -3.62
N VAL A 491 -23.79 6.17 -3.00
CA VAL A 491 -22.33 6.01 -3.12
C VAL A 491 -21.96 5.57 -4.54
N SER A 492 -22.72 4.61 -5.09
CA SER A 492 -22.56 4.14 -6.48
C SER A 492 -22.85 5.25 -7.50
N GLU A 493 -23.89 6.06 -7.26
CA GLU A 493 -24.21 7.21 -8.12
C GLU A 493 -23.12 8.28 -8.08
N PHE A 494 -22.64 8.62 -6.88
CA PHE A 494 -21.56 9.58 -6.69
C PHE A 494 -20.30 9.13 -7.42
N GLN A 495 -19.88 7.86 -7.23
CA GLN A 495 -18.73 7.28 -7.92
C GLN A 495 -18.87 7.38 -9.45
N THR A 496 -20.03 7.04 -9.99
CA THR A 496 -20.26 7.05 -11.44
C THR A 496 -20.14 8.47 -12.01
N ARG A 497 -20.71 9.48 -11.33
CA ARG A 497 -20.62 10.89 -11.74
C ARG A 497 -19.20 11.46 -11.61
N MET A 498 -18.44 10.98 -10.62
CA MET A 498 -17.05 11.36 -10.42
C MET A 498 -16.15 10.78 -11.52
N LEU A 499 -16.33 9.50 -11.87
CA LEU A 499 -15.46 8.79 -12.80
C LEU A 499 -15.75 9.09 -14.28
N PHE A 500 -16.98 9.44 -14.62
CA PHE A 500 -17.42 9.57 -16.00
C PHE A 500 -18.01 10.94 -16.30
N ASN A 501 -17.55 11.53 -17.41
CA ASN A 501 -18.14 12.76 -17.96
C ASN A 501 -19.67 12.59 -18.11
N GLN A 502 -20.43 13.66 -17.85
CA GLN A 502 -21.90 13.67 -17.91
C GLN A 502 -22.46 13.14 -19.24
N ALA A 503 -21.76 13.38 -20.36
CA ALA A 503 -22.14 12.85 -21.67
C ALA A 503 -22.08 11.31 -21.73
N PHE A 504 -21.02 10.70 -21.17
CA PHE A 504 -20.89 9.24 -21.06
C PHE A 504 -21.85 8.66 -20.02
N SER A 505 -22.02 9.35 -18.89
CA SER A 505 -22.98 8.99 -17.84
C SER A 505 -24.43 8.94 -18.36
N ARG A 506 -24.84 9.93 -19.18
CA ARG A 506 -26.14 9.92 -19.87
C ARG A 506 -26.26 8.76 -20.85
N GLY A 507 -25.21 8.47 -21.62
CA GLY A 507 -25.16 7.30 -22.51
C GLY A 507 -25.31 5.95 -21.77
N LEU A 508 -24.68 5.82 -20.59
CA LEU A 508 -24.78 4.64 -19.71
C LEU A 508 -26.17 4.49 -19.09
N GLN A 509 -26.80 5.59 -18.67
CA GLN A 509 -28.18 5.57 -18.18
C GLN A 509 -29.15 5.18 -19.30
N ILE A 510 -28.98 5.73 -20.49
CA ILE A 510 -29.78 5.38 -21.67
C ILE A 510 -29.57 3.91 -22.04
N SER A 511 -28.34 3.39 -21.99
CA SER A 511 -28.07 1.97 -22.29
C SER A 511 -28.66 1.01 -21.24
N ARG A 512 -28.63 1.37 -19.95
CA ARG A 512 -29.31 0.60 -18.88
C ARG A 512 -30.83 0.57 -19.09
N ILE A 513 -31.44 1.69 -19.45
CA ILE A 513 -32.89 1.78 -19.74
C ILE A 513 -33.25 0.97 -21.00
N LEU A 514 -32.46 1.08 -22.07
CA LEU A 514 -32.66 0.32 -23.31
C LEU A 514 -32.41 -1.19 -23.11
N GLY A 515 -31.41 -1.55 -22.30
CA GLY A 515 -31.11 -2.93 -21.93
C GLY A 515 -32.21 -3.57 -21.09
N GLY A 516 -32.79 -2.82 -20.14
CA GLY A 516 -33.97 -3.23 -19.38
C GLY A 516 -35.18 -3.50 -20.28
N LYS A 517 -35.50 -2.58 -21.19
CA LYS A 517 -36.57 -2.76 -22.19
C LYS A 517 -36.35 -3.95 -23.13
N ARG A 518 -35.09 -4.27 -23.46
CA ARG A 518 -34.76 -5.44 -24.30
C ARG A 518 -34.96 -6.76 -23.54
N LYS A 519 -34.70 -6.77 -22.24
CA LYS A 519 -34.94 -7.91 -21.34
C LYS A 519 -36.43 -8.16 -21.13
N GLU A 520 -37.23 -7.11 -20.96
CA GLU A 520 -38.70 -7.22 -20.90
C GLU A 520 -39.30 -7.72 -22.22
N ARG A 521 -38.86 -7.17 -23.37
CA ARG A 521 -39.31 -7.66 -24.69
C ARG A 521 -38.92 -9.10 -24.98
N SER A 522 -37.81 -9.59 -24.43
CA SER A 522 -37.40 -10.99 -24.61
C SER A 522 -38.07 -11.96 -23.62
N ALA A 523 -38.62 -11.45 -22.51
CA ALA A 523 -39.51 -12.20 -21.63
C ALA A 523 -40.91 -12.34 -22.25
N ASN A 524 -41.47 -11.29 -22.84
CA ASN A 524 -42.80 -11.32 -23.48
C ASN A 524 -42.84 -12.07 -24.83
N ASN A 525 -41.70 -12.36 -25.47
CA ASN A 525 -41.64 -13.18 -26.68
C ASN A 525 -41.42 -14.68 -26.39
N LYS A 526 -41.42 -15.08 -25.11
CA LYS A 526 -41.27 -16.48 -24.66
C LYS A 526 -42.52 -17.04 -23.96
N GLU A 527 -43.56 -16.22 -23.82
CA GLU A 527 -44.95 -16.66 -23.65
C GLU A 527 -45.63 -16.65 -25.02
#